data_AF-A0AAD7N1R0-F1
#
_entry.id   AF-A0AAD7N1R0-F1
#
_cell.length_a   1.000
_cell.length_b   1.000
_cell.length_c   1.000
_cell.angle_alpha   90.00
_cell.angle_beta   90.00
_cell.angle_gamma   90.00
#
_symmetry.space_group_name_H-M   'P 1'
#
loop_
_entity.id
_entity.type
_entity.pdbx_description
1 polymer ?
#
loop_
_entity_poly.entity_id
_entity_poly.type
_entity_poly.pdbx_seq_one_letter_code
_entity_poly.pdbx_strand_id
1 'polypeptide(L)' 'TQFPPSPASEEALHRILTLSSEAVQPDRFLEAGCAVCGRLTSLHELTRLSTFAGNLD' A
#
# COMPACT_ATOMS: atom_id res chain seq x y z
N THR A 1 -34.74 -17.08 -0.28
CA THR A 1 -33.37 -16.72 -0.70
C THR A 1 -33.42 -16.41 -2.18
N GLN A 2 -33.33 -15.13 -2.56
CA GLN A 2 -33.39 -14.74 -3.97
C GLN A 2 -31.96 -14.54 -4.46
N PHE A 3 -31.58 -15.35 -5.45
CA PHE A 3 -30.27 -15.32 -6.10
C PHE A 3 -30.48 -15.07 -7.61
N PRO A 4 -29.71 -14.15 -8.22
CA PRO A 4 -28.72 -13.30 -7.57
C PRO A 4 -29.36 -12.22 -6.69
N PRO A 5 -28.60 -11.67 -5.72
CA PRO A 5 -29.03 -10.49 -5.00
C PRO A 5 -29.25 -9.31 -5.97
N SER A 6 -30.06 -8.35 -5.56
CA SER A 6 -30.21 -7.09 -6.29
C SER A 6 -28.84 -6.40 -6.45
N PRO A 7 -28.60 -5.72 -7.58
CA PRO A 7 -27.38 -4.94 -7.79
C PRO A 7 -27.16 -3.91 -6.67
N ALA A 8 -25.89 -3.61 -6.39
CA ALA A 8 -25.52 -2.54 -5.47
C ALA A 8 -25.97 -1.18 -6.02
N SER A 9 -26.20 -0.21 -5.13
CA SER A 9 -26.48 1.17 -5.54
C SER A 9 -25.25 1.79 -6.23
N GLU A 10 -25.50 2.79 -7.08
CA GLU A 10 -24.43 3.54 -7.76
C GLU A 10 -23.43 4.14 -6.77
N GLU A 11 -23.92 4.70 -5.67
CA GLU A 11 -23.08 5.22 -4.58
C GLU A 11 -22.18 4.14 -3.97
N ALA A 12 -22.73 2.95 -3.71
CA ALA A 12 -21.97 1.83 -3.16
C ALA A 12 -20.89 1.36 -4.15
N LEU A 13 -21.21 1.27 -5.44
CA LEU A 13 -20.25 0.93 -6.49
C LEU A 13 -19.14 1.98 -6.60
N HIS A 14 -19.49 3.26 -6.64
CA HIS A 14 -18.53 4.36 -6.69
C HIS A 14 -17.58 4.33 -5.48
N ARG A 15 -18.12 4.11 -4.28
CA ARG A 15 -17.33 3.99 -3.06
C ARG A 15 -16.37 2.80 -3.10
N ILE A 16 -16.83 1.63 -3.57
CA ILE A 16 -15.97 0.45 -3.73
C ILE A 16 -14.82 0.72 -4.70
N LEU A 17 -15.11 1.34 -5.84
CA LEU A 17 -14.09 1.67 -6.85
C LEU A 17 -13.07 2.68 -6.33
N THR A 18 -13.54 3.71 -5.63
CA THR A 18 -12.68 4.74 -5.03
C THR A 18 -11.74 4.13 -4.00
N LEU A 19 -12.28 3.39 -3.02
CA LEU A 19 -11.49 2.75 -1.98
C LEU A 19 -10.49 1.74 -2.54
N SER A 20 -10.91 0.96 -3.55
CA SER A 20 -10.00 0.04 -4.24
C SER A 20 -8.85 0.78 -4.91
N SER A 21 -9.14 1.88 -5.60
CA SER A 21 -8.13 2.68 -6.31
C SER A 21 -7.14 3.34 -5.34
N GLU A 22 -7.60 3.78 -4.17
CA GLU A 22 -6.74 4.32 -3.10
C GLU A 22 -5.87 3.24 -2.44
N ALA A 23 -6.42 2.03 -2.28
CA ALA A 23 -5.68 0.92 -1.69
C ALA A 23 -4.60 0.37 -2.63
N VAL A 24 -4.78 0.49 -3.94
CA VAL A 24 -3.88 -0.07 -4.98
C VAL A 24 -2.91 1.01 -5.53
N GLN A 25 -2.72 2.13 -4.84
CA GLN A 25 -1.75 3.13 -5.26
C GLN A 25 -0.32 2.54 -5.25
N PRO A 26 0.51 2.80 -6.29
CA PRO A 26 1.82 2.16 -6.43
C PRO A 26 2.74 2.33 -5.23
N ASP A 27 2.72 3.52 -4.63
CA ASP A 27 3.50 3.89 -3.44
C ASP A 27 3.30 2.92 -2.27
N ARG A 28 2.09 2.37 -2.09
CA ARG A 28 1.77 1.39 -1.05
C ARG A 28 2.43 0.03 -1.23
N PHE A 29 2.93 -0.28 -2.43
CA PHE A 29 3.59 -1.55 -2.76
C PHE A 29 5.07 -1.38 -3.07
N LEU A 30 5.59 -0.14 -3.05
CA LEU A 30 7.01 0.08 -3.31
C LEU A 30 7.83 -0.43 -2.13
N GLU A 31 8.73 -1.35 -2.43
CA GLU A 31 9.71 -1.89 -1.49
C GLU A 31 11.12 -1.54 -1.95
N ALA A 32 12.04 -1.47 -0.98
CA ALA A 32 13.46 -1.36 -1.26
C ALA A 32 14.26 -2.27 -0.32
N GLY A 33 15.51 -2.53 -0.68
CA GLY A 33 16.42 -3.29 0.18
C GLY A 33 16.84 -2.48 1.39
N CYS A 34 16.71 -3.06 2.59
CA CYS A 34 17.29 -2.51 3.80
C CYS A 34 18.82 -2.70 3.77
N ALA A 35 19.57 -1.62 3.91
CA ALA A 35 21.04 -1.65 3.87
C ALA A 35 21.67 -2.47 5.02
N VAL A 36 20.97 -2.61 6.15
CA VAL A 36 21.46 -3.31 7.35
C VAL A 36 21.23 -4.83 7.25
N CYS A 37 20.01 -5.24 6.93
CA CYS A 37 19.62 -6.65 6.98
C CYS A 37 19.41 -7.31 5.61
N GLY A 38 19.49 -6.54 4.52
CA GLY A 38 19.38 -7.02 3.15
C GLY A 38 17.98 -7.47 2.71
N ARG A 39 16.96 -7.33 3.57
CA ARG A 39 15.58 -7.74 3.24
C ARG A 39 14.88 -6.67 2.41
N LEU A 40 13.97 -7.08 1.54
CA LEU A 40 12.97 -6.17 0.98
C LEU A 40 12.05 -5.72 2.12
N THR A 41 11.80 -4.41 2.17
CA THR A 41 10.98 -3.78 3.20
C THR A 41 10.21 -2.64 2.56
N SER A 42 8.99 -2.39 3.04
CA SER A 42 8.17 -1.29 2.54
C SER A 42 8.92 0.04 2.62
N LEU A 43 8.85 0.84 1.57
CA LEU A 43 9.48 2.17 1.56
C LEU A 43 8.96 3.07 2.70
N HIS A 44 7.73 2.86 3.17
CA HIS A 44 7.13 3.61 4.27
C HIS A 44 7.80 3.31 5.63
N GLU A 45 8.45 2.16 5.75
CA GLU A 45 9.15 1.71 6.95
C GLU A 45 10.67 1.99 6.86
N LEU A 46 11.15 2.52 5.74
CA LEU A 46 12.56 2.79 5.50
C LEU A 46 12.86 4.29 5.52
N THR A 47 14.04 4.63 6.03
CA THR A 47 14.61 5.98 5.91
C THR A 47 15.71 5.98 4.86
N ARG A 48 15.83 7.06 4.08
CA ARG A 48 16.93 7.20 3.11
C ARG A 48 18.27 7.21 3.84
N LEU A 49 19.20 6.40 3.35
CA LEU A 49 20.55 6.30 3.91
C LEU A 49 21.28 7.64 3.91
N SER A 50 21.13 8.42 2.84
CA SER A 50 21.74 9.74 2.69
C SER A 50 21.28 10.77 3.73
N THR A 51 20.14 10.52 4.39
CA THR A 51 19.55 11.42 5.40
C THR A 51 19.61 10.82 6.81
N PHE A 52 20.13 9.60 6.96
CA PHE A 52 20.23 8.95 8.26
C PHE A 52 21.42 9.51 9.04
N ALA A 53 21.18 10.00 10.25
CA ALA A 53 22.19 10.64 11.09
C ALA A 53 22.82 9.70 12.14
N GLY A 54 22.49 8.41 12.09
CA GLY A 54 23.05 7.39 13.00
C GLY A 54 24.23 6.64 12.39
N ASN A 55 24.92 5.88 13.23
CA ASN A 55 25.93 4.92 12.77
C ASN A 55 25.24 3.57 12.45
N LEU A 56 25.72 2.89 11.39
CA LEU A 56 25.23 1.58 10.94
C LEU A 56 26.26 0.45 11.18
N ASP A 57 27.31 0.74 11.97
CA ASP A 57 28.29 -0.24 12.45
C ASP A 57 27.68 -1.31 13.38
#